data_AF-A0A7C4X2M0-F1
#
_entry.id   AF-A0A7C4X2M0-F1
#
_cell.length_a   1.000
_cell.length_b   1.000
_cell.length_c   1.000
_cell.angle_alpha   90.00
_cell.angle_beta   90.00
_cell.angle_gamma   90.00
#
_symmetry.space_group_name_H-M   'P 1'
#
loop_
_entity.id
_entity.type
_entity.pdbx_description
1 polymer ?
#
loop_
_entity_poly.entity_id
_entity_poly.type
_entity_poly.pdbx_seq_one_letter_code
_entity_poly.pdbx_strand_id
1 'polypeptide(L)'
;MNMNRDKPIVAVSRGTSRYEAVKKALDAIHDDIARSIKGKRRILIKPNFVSDSVQLAATHVDVVKALLDTIVPLATGEIIIGEGSYGDTFKGYRNFGYMNLKSEYGVELLDLNSDEYVE
;
A
#
# COMPACT_ATOMS: atom_id res chain seq x y z
N MET A 1 1.82 -26.11 -13.73
CA MET A 1 0.45 -25.93 -14.24
C MET A 1 0.35 -24.57 -14.90
N ASN A 2 0.20 -24.53 -16.22
CA ASN A 2 -0.04 -23.29 -16.98
C ASN A 2 -1.52 -22.95 -16.89
N MET A 3 -1.89 -21.99 -16.04
CA MET A 3 -3.17 -21.29 -16.19
C MET A 3 -2.99 -20.23 -17.28
N ASN A 4 -3.92 -20.14 -18.23
CA ASN A 4 -4.04 -19.03 -19.17
C ASN A 4 -4.07 -17.70 -18.39
N ARG A 5 -2.97 -16.93 -18.40
CA ARG A 5 -2.77 -15.73 -17.57
C ARG A 5 -3.20 -14.42 -18.22
N ASP A 6 -3.85 -14.47 -19.38
CA ASP A 6 -4.38 -13.28 -20.07
C ASP A 6 -5.70 -12.77 -19.46
N LYS A 7 -6.23 -13.42 -18.43
CA LYS A 7 -7.47 -13.02 -17.76
C LYS A 7 -7.16 -12.30 -16.43
N PRO A 8 -7.84 -11.18 -16.14
CA PRO A 8 -7.75 -10.53 -14.84
C PRO A 8 -8.05 -11.49 -13.69
N ILE A 9 -7.27 -11.41 -12.62
CA ILE A 9 -7.45 -12.19 -11.40
C ILE A 9 -8.09 -11.29 -10.34
N VAL A 10 -9.15 -11.78 -9.69
CA VAL A 10 -9.83 -11.09 -8.58
C VAL A 10 -9.87 -12.04 -7.39
N ALA A 11 -9.39 -11.57 -6.23
CA ALA A 11 -9.55 -12.27 -4.96
C ALA A 11 -10.55 -11.51 -4.08
N VAL A 12 -11.51 -12.24 -3.52
CA VAL A 12 -12.49 -11.73 -2.57
C VAL A 12 -12.42 -12.58 -1.31
N SER A 13 -12.33 -11.93 -0.16
CA SER A 13 -12.19 -12.57 1.13
C SER A 13 -13.12 -11.94 2.15
N ARG A 14 -13.42 -12.69 3.22
CA ARG A 14 -14.06 -12.18 4.43
C ARG A 14 -13.07 -12.29 5.58
N GLY A 15 -13.05 -11.27 6.43
CA GLY A 15 -12.27 -11.25 7.66
C GLY A 15 -13.05 -10.58 8.80
N THR A 16 -12.56 -10.73 10.02
CA THR A 16 -13.09 -10.08 11.22
C THR A 16 -12.46 -8.71 11.48
N SER A 17 -11.37 -8.40 10.75
CA SER A 17 -10.72 -7.09 10.72
C SER A 17 -10.34 -6.69 9.29
N ARG A 18 -10.02 -5.40 9.10
CA ARG A 18 -9.52 -4.88 7.80
C ARG A 18 -8.24 -5.57 7.38
N TYR A 19 -7.28 -5.68 8.31
CA TYR A 19 -6.02 -6.38 8.11
C TYR A 19 -6.24 -7.82 7.65
N GLU A 20 -7.04 -8.60 8.40
CA GLU A 20 -7.26 -10.02 8.10
C GLU A 20 -7.93 -10.24 6.74
N ALA A 21 -8.96 -9.44 6.43
CA ALA A 21 -9.64 -9.53 5.14
C ALA A 21 -8.66 -9.24 3.99
N VAL A 22 -7.92 -8.14 4.06
CA VAL A 22 -6.95 -7.77 3.02
C VAL A 22 -5.83 -8.79 2.91
N LYS A 23 -5.26 -9.25 4.03
CA LYS A 23 -4.18 -10.23 4.04
C LYS A 23 -4.61 -11.54 3.36
N LYS A 24 -5.79 -12.06 3.68
CA LYS A 24 -6.36 -13.25 3.01
C LYS A 24 -6.56 -13.05 1.50
N ALA A 25 -6.98 -11.87 1.08
CA ALA A 25 -7.13 -11.58 -0.36
C ALA A 25 -5.77 -11.52 -1.07
N LEU A 26 -4.77 -10.88 -0.44
CA LEU A 26 -3.40 -10.80 -0.96
C LEU A 26 -2.74 -12.17 -1.03
N ASP A 27 -2.92 -13.01 -0.02
CA ASP A 27 -2.37 -14.38 0.01
C ASP A 27 -2.91 -15.24 -1.13
N ALA A 28 -4.18 -15.07 -1.50
CA ALA A 28 -4.79 -15.78 -2.62
C ALA A 28 -4.18 -15.42 -4.00
N ILE A 29 -3.49 -14.27 -4.11
CA ILE A 29 -2.81 -13.80 -5.32
C ILE A 29 -1.30 -13.57 -5.09
N HIS A 30 -0.75 -14.15 -4.02
CA HIS A 30 0.63 -13.90 -3.57
C HIS A 30 1.65 -14.14 -4.68
N ASP A 31 1.51 -15.24 -5.42
CA ASP A 31 2.42 -15.61 -6.50
C ASP A 31 2.41 -14.62 -7.67
N ASP A 32 1.28 -13.99 -7.95
CA ASP A 32 1.16 -12.93 -8.96
C ASP A 32 1.82 -11.64 -8.47
N ILE A 33 1.63 -11.28 -7.20
CA ILE A 33 2.32 -10.17 -6.56
C ILE A 33 3.83 -10.38 -6.64
N ALA A 34 4.33 -11.51 -6.16
CA ALA A 34 5.76 -11.85 -6.15
C ALA A 34 6.40 -11.76 -7.53
N ARG A 35 5.70 -12.23 -8.58
CA ARG A 35 6.16 -12.10 -9.96
C ARG A 35 6.18 -10.65 -10.44
N SER A 36 5.15 -9.86 -10.14
CA SER A 36 5.01 -8.50 -10.65
C SER A 36 6.06 -7.53 -10.09
N ILE A 37 6.46 -7.74 -8.83
CA ILE A 37 7.46 -6.89 -8.15
C ILE A 37 8.89 -7.43 -8.26
N LYS A 38 9.10 -8.63 -8.82
CA LYS A 38 10.42 -9.25 -8.95
C LYS A 38 11.40 -8.33 -9.71
N GLY A 39 12.52 -8.02 -9.08
CA GLY A 39 13.58 -7.19 -9.66
C GLY A 39 13.25 -5.70 -9.78
N LYS A 40 12.11 -5.23 -9.26
CA LYS A 40 11.80 -3.81 -9.19
C LYS A 40 12.68 -3.15 -8.14
N ARG A 41 13.30 -2.02 -8.51
CA ARG A 41 14.21 -1.26 -7.64
C ARG A 41 13.49 -0.30 -6.70
N ARG A 42 12.30 0.16 -7.09
CA ARG A 42 11.44 1.07 -6.33
C ARG A 42 10.00 0.62 -6.48
N ILE A 43 9.27 0.57 -5.38
CA ILE A 43 7.86 0.22 -5.28
C ILE A 43 7.15 1.37 -4.58
N LEU A 44 6.16 1.97 -5.23
CA LEU A 44 5.30 2.99 -4.65
C LEU A 44 3.98 2.35 -4.18
N ILE A 45 3.67 2.50 -2.90
CA ILE A 45 2.33 2.27 -2.36
C ILE A 45 1.62 3.61 -2.30
N LYS A 46 0.54 3.77 -3.09
CA LYS A 46 -0.26 4.98 -3.10
C LYS A 46 -1.59 4.78 -2.36
N PRO A 47 -1.67 5.04 -1.04
CA PRO A 47 -2.95 5.16 -0.37
C PRO A 47 -3.69 6.40 -0.90
N ASN A 48 -4.96 6.55 -0.55
CA ASN A 48 -5.74 7.72 -0.96
C ASN A 48 -6.33 8.43 0.25
N PHE A 49 -6.07 9.73 0.38
CA PHE A 49 -6.53 10.64 1.43
C PHE A 49 -7.31 11.81 0.80
N VAL A 50 -8.65 11.71 0.80
CA VAL A 50 -9.51 12.84 0.40
C VAL A 50 -9.63 13.87 1.54
N SER A 51 -9.34 13.45 2.77
CA SER A 51 -9.27 14.31 3.96
C SER A 51 -8.04 13.94 4.78
N ASP A 52 -7.42 14.93 5.41
CA ASP A 52 -6.32 14.76 6.38
C ASP A 52 -6.80 14.47 7.81
N SER A 53 -8.12 14.42 8.03
CA SER A 53 -8.73 14.37 9.37
C SER A 53 -9.94 13.44 9.49
N VAL A 54 -10.60 13.06 8.40
CA VAL A 54 -11.72 12.11 8.39
C VAL A 54 -11.26 10.72 7.96
N GLN A 55 -11.14 9.77 8.90
CA GLN A 55 -10.64 8.41 8.63
C GLN A 55 -11.45 7.65 7.56
N LEU A 56 -12.76 7.88 7.46
CA LEU A 56 -13.60 7.25 6.43
C LEU A 56 -13.29 7.74 5.00
N ALA A 57 -12.61 8.88 4.87
CA ALA A 57 -12.17 9.47 3.61
C ALA A 57 -10.69 9.16 3.31
N ALA A 58 -10.09 8.22 4.04
CA ALA A 58 -8.69 7.83 3.92
C ALA A 58 -8.53 6.29 3.91
N THR A 59 -7.59 5.78 3.13
CA THR A 59 -7.20 4.36 3.21
C THR A 59 -6.70 4.05 4.62
N HIS A 60 -7.32 3.08 5.29
CA HIS A 60 -6.98 2.71 6.66
C HIS A 60 -5.60 2.06 6.74
N VAL A 61 -4.81 2.40 7.77
CA VAL A 61 -3.43 1.93 7.94
C VAL A 61 -3.29 0.40 7.93
N ASP A 62 -4.23 -0.32 8.55
CA ASP A 62 -4.27 -1.80 8.53
C ASP A 62 -4.23 -2.42 7.12
N VAL A 63 -4.84 -1.75 6.14
CA VAL A 63 -4.83 -2.22 4.74
C VAL A 63 -3.40 -2.16 4.19
N VAL A 64 -2.71 -1.05 4.46
CA VAL A 64 -1.33 -0.83 4.03
C VAL A 64 -0.37 -1.72 4.81
N LYS A 65 -0.62 -1.96 6.10
CA LYS A 65 0.13 -2.93 6.91
C LYS A 65 0.06 -4.33 6.31
N ALA A 66 -1.14 -4.82 5.98
CA ALA A 66 -1.32 -6.14 5.34
C ALA A 66 -0.58 -6.24 3.99
N LEU A 67 -0.56 -5.14 3.23
CA LEU A 67 0.21 -5.07 1.99
C LEU A 67 1.72 -5.11 2.26
N LEU A 68 2.23 -4.33 3.22
CA LEU A 68 3.64 -4.31 3.60
C LEU A 68 4.10 -5.68 4.09
N ASP A 69 3.35 -6.34 4.98
CA ASP A 69 3.65 -7.70 5.44
C ASP A 69 3.68 -8.73 4.29
N THR A 70 3.01 -8.43 3.18
CA THR A 70 3.03 -9.27 1.97
C THR A 70 4.23 -8.97 1.08
N ILE A 71 4.53 -7.69 0.83
CA ILE A 71 5.51 -7.32 -0.20
C ILE A 71 6.92 -7.10 0.33
N VAL A 72 7.10 -6.72 1.61
CA VAL A 72 8.42 -6.46 2.21
C VAL A 72 9.32 -7.72 2.14
N PRO A 73 8.84 -8.95 2.44
CA PRO A 73 9.66 -10.15 2.30
C PRO A 73 10.07 -10.48 0.86
N LEU A 74 9.38 -9.92 -0.13
CA LEU A 74 9.54 -10.20 -1.56
C LEU A 74 10.34 -9.11 -2.28
N ALA A 75 10.33 -7.90 -1.74
CA ALA A 75 10.95 -6.73 -2.34
C ALA A 75 12.48 -6.78 -2.17
N THR A 76 13.19 -6.47 -3.24
CA THR A 76 14.66 -6.29 -3.24
C THR A 76 15.06 -4.82 -3.31
N GLY A 77 14.09 -3.94 -3.43
CA GLY A 77 14.27 -2.51 -3.63
C GLY A 77 13.58 -1.69 -2.55
N GLU A 78 13.64 -0.39 -2.70
CA GLU A 78 13.02 0.57 -1.80
C GLU A 78 11.49 0.53 -1.93
N ILE A 79 10.81 0.66 -0.79
CA ILE A 79 9.36 0.81 -0.73
C ILE A 79 9.06 2.21 -0.18
N ILE A 80 8.27 2.96 -0.95
CA ILE A 80 7.84 4.31 -0.63
C ILE A 80 6.33 4.27 -0.47
N ILE A 81 5.80 4.89 0.58
CA ILE A 81 4.39 5.23 0.68
C ILE A 81 4.27 6.69 0.28
N GLY A 82 3.64 6.94 -0.87
CA GLY A 82 3.47 8.29 -1.39
C GLY A 82 2.01 8.66 -1.49
N GLU A 83 1.64 9.84 -0.99
CA GLU A 83 0.30 10.39 -1.17
C GLU A 83 0.32 11.89 -1.39
N GLY A 84 -0.63 12.41 -2.16
CA GLY A 84 -0.95 13.83 -2.28
C GLY A 84 -2.40 14.05 -1.85
N SER A 85 -2.62 14.37 -0.59
CA SER A 85 -3.98 14.55 -0.06
C SER A 85 -4.59 15.89 -0.51
N TYR A 86 -5.92 16.05 -0.45
CA TYR A 86 -6.53 17.38 -0.66
C TYR A 86 -6.09 18.41 0.41
N GLY A 87 -5.76 17.94 1.62
CA GLY A 87 -5.25 18.76 2.73
C GLY A 87 -3.75 18.61 2.93
N ASP A 88 -3.30 18.65 4.19
CA ASP A 88 -1.89 18.38 4.53
C ASP A 88 -1.66 16.85 4.60
N THR A 89 -0.89 16.34 3.64
CA THR A 89 -0.57 14.90 3.53
C THR A 89 0.11 14.37 4.79
N PHE A 90 1.10 15.10 5.34
CA PHE A 90 1.84 14.66 6.53
C PHE A 90 0.98 14.72 7.80
N LYS A 91 0.03 15.66 7.87
CA LYS A 91 -1.00 15.65 8.91
C LYS A 91 -1.89 14.41 8.77
N GLY A 92 -2.29 14.04 7.55
CA GLY A 92 -2.99 12.78 7.26
C GLY A 92 -2.18 11.57 7.74
N TYR A 93 -0.90 11.48 7.41
CA TYR A 93 -0.03 10.39 7.87
C TYR A 93 0.04 10.29 9.39
N ARG A 94 0.13 11.42 10.11
CA ARG A 94 0.10 11.44 11.58
C ARG A 94 -1.25 10.98 12.12
N ASN A 95 -2.34 11.56 11.60
CA ASN A 95 -3.69 11.32 12.11
C ASN A 95 -4.16 9.88 11.88
N PHE A 96 -3.73 9.26 10.78
CA PHE A 96 -4.17 7.91 10.40
C PHE A 96 -3.16 6.81 10.73
N GLY A 97 -2.10 7.12 11.49
CA GLY A 97 -1.17 6.12 12.03
C GLY A 97 -0.07 5.63 11.09
N TYR A 98 0.14 6.27 9.93
CA TYR A 98 1.16 5.87 8.95
C TYR A 98 2.59 6.11 9.43
N MET A 99 2.79 7.03 10.38
CA MET A 99 4.11 7.25 10.99
C MET A 99 4.69 5.97 11.63
N ASN A 100 3.82 5.10 12.16
CA ASN A 100 4.24 3.83 12.73
C ASN A 100 4.76 2.85 11.67
N LEU A 101 4.21 2.91 10.45
CA LEU A 101 4.66 2.04 9.34
C LEU A 101 6.08 2.41 8.90
N LYS A 102 6.41 3.71 8.85
CA LYS A 102 7.77 4.18 8.59
C LYS A 102 8.77 3.58 9.58
N SER A 103 8.47 3.63 10.88
CA SER A 103 9.36 3.05 11.91
C SER A 103 9.41 1.53 11.88
N GLU A 104 8.29 0.85 11.63
CA GLU A 104 8.20 -0.62 11.70
C GLU A 104 8.86 -1.30 10.48
N TYR A 105 8.69 -0.72 9.29
CA TYR A 105 9.13 -1.33 8.03
C TYR A 105 10.31 -0.63 7.37
N GLY A 106 10.76 0.51 7.90
CA GLY A 106 11.84 1.31 7.30
C GLY A 106 11.45 1.93 5.95
N VAL A 107 10.15 2.12 5.68
CA VAL A 107 9.65 2.73 4.44
C VAL A 107 9.71 4.25 4.49
N GLU A 108 9.82 4.88 3.31
CA GLU A 108 9.70 6.34 3.20
C GLU A 108 8.22 6.77 3.15
N LEU A 109 7.91 7.93 3.72
CA LEU A 109 6.63 8.62 3.53
C LEU A 109 6.89 9.87 2.70
N LEU A 110 6.23 9.99 1.55
CA LEU A 110 6.43 11.06 0.58
C LEU A 110 5.12 11.82 0.36
N ASP A 111 5.17 13.16 0.43
CA ASP A 111 4.07 14.00 -0.02
C ASP A 111 4.20 14.31 -1.51
N LEU A 112 3.31 13.73 -2.31
CA LEU A 112 3.31 13.90 -3.76
C LEU A 112 2.86 15.29 -4.20
N ASN A 113 2.25 16.09 -3.31
CA ASN A 113 1.93 17.49 -3.60
C ASN A 113 3.13 18.43 -3.40
N SER A 114 4.20 17.96 -2.75
CA SER A 114 5.38 18.76 -2.45
C SER A 114 6.43 18.75 -3.57
N ASP A 115 6.18 18.03 -4.67
CA ASP A 115 7.09 17.95 -5.82
C ASP A 115 6.63 18.89 -6.95
N GLU A 116 7.57 19.30 -7.81
CA GLU A 116 7.23 20.06 -9.01
C GLU A 116 6.46 19.15 -9.98
N TYR A 117 5.34 19.63 -10.52
CA TYR A 117 4.65 18.88 -11.56
C TYR A 117 5.53 18.86 -12.82
N VAL A 118 5.58 17.70 -13.48
CA VAL A 118 6.25 17.55 -14.78
C VAL A 118 5.17 17.45 -15.84
N GLU A 119 5.18 18.36 -16.81
CA GLU A 119 4.33 18.32 -18.02
C GLU A 119 4.78 17.25 -19.02
#